data_AF-A0A136PV10-F1
#
_entry.id   AF-A0A136PV10-F1
#
_cell.length_a   1.000
_cell.length_b   1.000
_cell.length_c   1.000
_cell.angle_alpha   90.00
_cell.angle_beta   90.00
_cell.angle_gamma   90.00
#
_symmetry.space_group_name_H-M   'P 1'
#
loop_
_entity.id
_entity.type
_entity.pdbx_description
1 polymer ?
#
loop_
_entity_poly.entity_id
_entity_poly.type
_entity_poly.pdbx_seq_one_letter_code
_entity_poly.pdbx_strand_id
1 'polypeptide(L)'
;MSTVEEITGELHALLAGVERAQGLTAAADNQAQEVAVRAAGTGFTAVAAGIARVRNALATVQAGLTALATSAGEAVKASTTVPRGATPQETIAALAPVQQGVTAAREACIATISHVDEARQLVSAVLQGGQPGPLLQTLDSVKQVLVLLVQRTQSARQAVEATVDRARQLGSSGN
;
A
#
# COMPACT_ATOMS: atom_id res chain seq x y z
N MET A 1 -19.25 9.77 -16.91
CA MET A 1 -18.17 9.96 -15.94
C MET A 1 -16.99 10.60 -16.66
N SER A 2 -16.40 11.61 -16.05
CA SER A 2 -15.15 12.22 -16.51
C SER A 2 -13.96 11.32 -16.16
N THR A 3 -12.92 11.29 -17.00
CA THR A 3 -11.70 10.48 -16.76
C THR A 3 -11.00 10.85 -15.44
N VAL A 4 -11.16 12.08 -14.96
CA VAL A 4 -10.66 12.53 -13.64
C VAL A 4 -11.46 11.92 -12.48
N GLU A 5 -12.75 11.66 -12.67
CA GLU A 5 -13.58 10.97 -11.67
C GLU A 5 -13.16 9.50 -11.54
N GLU A 6 -12.81 8.87 -12.66
CA GLU A 6 -12.27 7.50 -12.67
C GLU A 6 -10.92 7.40 -11.93
N ILE A 7 -9.99 8.32 -12.22
CA ILE A 7 -8.71 8.43 -11.50
C ILE A 7 -8.95 8.59 -9.98
N THR A 8 -9.84 9.49 -9.60
CA THR A 8 -10.17 9.75 -8.19
C THR A 8 -10.80 8.52 -7.53
N GLY A 9 -11.66 7.79 -8.25
CA GLY A 9 -12.25 6.54 -7.79
C GLY A 9 -11.21 5.44 -7.53
N GLU A 10 -10.25 5.26 -8.44
CA GLU A 10 -9.16 4.29 -8.25
C GLU A 10 -8.25 4.66 -7.08
N LEU A 11 -7.96 5.94 -6.87
CA LEU A 11 -7.16 6.41 -5.74
C LEU A 11 -7.89 6.23 -4.39
N HIS A 12 -9.21 6.42 -4.33
CA HIS A 12 -9.98 6.09 -3.13
C HIS A 12 -10.03 4.58 -2.86
N ALA A 13 -10.17 3.76 -3.91
CA ALA A 13 -10.10 2.31 -3.78
C ALA A 13 -8.71 1.84 -3.31
N LEU A 14 -7.65 2.52 -3.75
CA LEU A 14 -6.29 2.32 -3.26
C LEU A 14 -6.21 2.61 -1.75
N LEU A 15 -6.66 3.78 -1.29
CA LEU A 15 -6.66 4.16 0.13
C LEU A 15 -7.42 3.16 1.01
N ALA A 16 -8.62 2.74 0.60
CA ALA A 16 -9.40 1.73 1.34
C ALA A 16 -8.65 0.38 1.45
N GLY A 17 -7.91 0.01 0.41
CA GLY A 17 -7.04 -1.18 0.44
C GLY A 17 -5.86 -1.04 1.40
N VAL A 18 -5.27 0.17 1.51
CA VAL A 18 -4.21 0.46 2.48
C VAL A 18 -4.72 0.33 3.90
N GLU A 19 -5.88 0.93 4.20
CA GLU A 19 -6.52 0.83 5.52
C GLU A 19 -6.78 -0.64 5.91
N ARG A 20 -7.26 -1.45 4.95
CA ARG A 20 -7.43 -2.89 5.17
C ARG A 20 -6.10 -3.58 5.48
N ALA A 21 -5.03 -3.28 4.74
CA ALA A 21 -3.71 -3.86 5.01
C ALA A 21 -3.14 -3.44 6.37
N GLN A 22 -3.39 -2.19 6.80
CA GLN A 22 -3.02 -1.69 8.13
C GLN A 22 -3.77 -2.44 9.23
N GLY A 23 -5.08 -2.66 9.07
CA GLY A 23 -5.87 -3.45 10.02
C GLY A 23 -5.37 -4.89 10.17
N LEU A 24 -5.02 -5.53 9.05
CA LEU A 24 -4.42 -6.88 9.06
C LEU A 24 -3.03 -6.90 9.71
N THR A 25 -2.20 -5.89 9.46
CA THR A 25 -0.86 -5.77 10.05
C THR A 25 -0.95 -5.56 11.56
N ALA A 26 -1.89 -4.72 12.02
CA ALA A 26 -2.17 -4.55 13.45
C ALA A 26 -2.67 -5.85 14.11
N ALA A 27 -3.52 -6.61 13.42
CA ALA A 27 -3.95 -7.94 13.89
C ALA A 27 -2.78 -8.91 14.01
N ALA A 28 -1.84 -8.90 13.05
CA ALA A 28 -0.62 -9.70 13.11
C ALA A 28 0.28 -9.29 14.30
N ASP A 29 0.41 -8.00 14.62
CA ASP A 29 1.19 -7.54 15.78
C ASP A 29 0.57 -8.01 17.10
N ASN A 30 -0.75 -7.91 17.23
CA ASN A 30 -1.48 -8.41 18.40
C ASN A 30 -1.29 -9.93 18.56
N GLN A 31 -1.43 -10.71 17.48
CA GLN A 31 -1.17 -12.16 17.49
C GLN A 31 0.28 -12.48 17.90
N ALA A 32 1.26 -11.76 17.35
CA ALA A 32 2.66 -11.91 17.73
C ALA A 32 2.84 -11.63 19.23
N GLN A 33 2.27 -10.56 19.75
CA GLN A 33 2.34 -10.22 21.17
C GLN A 33 1.73 -11.31 22.08
N GLU A 34 0.58 -11.88 21.72
CA GLU A 34 -0.02 -13.00 22.46
C GLU A 34 0.90 -14.23 22.50
N VAL A 35 1.57 -14.53 21.38
CA VAL A 35 2.57 -15.61 21.30
C VAL A 35 3.76 -15.31 22.22
N ALA A 36 4.28 -14.08 22.23
CA ALA A 36 5.37 -13.69 23.13
C ALA A 36 5.00 -13.85 24.60
N VAL A 37 3.81 -13.39 25.01
CA VAL A 37 3.34 -13.49 26.40
C VAL A 37 3.20 -14.96 26.82
N ARG A 38 2.61 -15.80 25.96
CA ARG A 38 2.45 -17.23 26.23
C ARG A 38 3.80 -17.95 26.32
N ALA A 39 4.71 -17.65 25.39
CA ALA A 39 6.05 -18.23 25.37
C ALA A 39 6.85 -17.85 26.63
N ALA A 40 6.79 -16.57 27.05
CA ALA A 40 7.43 -16.12 28.27
C ALA A 40 6.85 -16.81 29.52
N GLY A 41 5.52 -16.92 29.61
CA GLY A 41 4.83 -17.58 30.73
C GLY A 41 5.08 -19.08 30.83
N THR A 42 5.56 -19.72 29.77
CA THR A 42 5.86 -21.16 29.70
C THR A 42 7.36 -21.46 29.70
N GLY A 43 8.22 -20.45 29.85
CA GLY A 43 9.68 -20.61 29.92
C GLY A 43 10.40 -20.65 28.57
N PHE A 44 9.70 -20.46 27.44
CA PHE A 44 10.29 -20.38 26.10
C PHE A 44 10.83 -18.97 25.79
N THR A 45 11.82 -18.52 26.57
CA THR A 45 12.38 -17.15 26.50
C THR A 45 12.98 -16.81 25.13
N ALA A 46 13.59 -17.78 24.45
CA ALA A 46 14.14 -17.59 23.10
C ALA A 46 13.06 -17.27 22.06
N VAL A 47 11.87 -17.88 22.17
CA VAL A 47 10.73 -17.59 21.30
C VAL A 47 10.21 -16.18 21.58
N ALA A 48 10.05 -15.80 22.85
CA ALA A 48 9.63 -14.45 23.23
C ALA A 48 10.58 -13.37 22.69
N ALA A 49 11.90 -13.59 22.78
CA ALA A 49 12.91 -12.70 22.20
C ALA A 49 12.89 -12.71 20.66
N GLY A 50 12.63 -13.86 20.03
CA GLY A 50 12.42 -13.96 18.58
C GLY A 50 11.22 -13.15 18.11
N ILE A 51 10.12 -13.20 18.85
CA ILE A 51 8.90 -12.45 18.52
C ILE A 51 9.13 -10.93 18.58
N ALA A 52 9.97 -10.42 19.48
CA ALA A 52 10.31 -8.99 19.46
C ALA A 52 10.88 -8.54 18.09
N ARG A 53 11.66 -9.41 17.42
CA ARG A 53 12.16 -9.14 16.06
C ARG A 53 11.04 -9.19 15.01
N VAL A 54 10.10 -10.13 15.14
CA VAL A 54 8.89 -10.18 14.28
C VAL A 54 8.08 -8.89 14.42
N ARG A 55 7.85 -8.41 15.64
CA ARG A 55 7.10 -7.17 15.89
C ARG A 55 7.78 -5.94 15.32
N ASN A 56 9.11 -5.87 15.39
CA ASN A 56 9.86 -4.80 14.71
C ASN A 56 9.68 -4.86 13.18
N ALA A 57 9.69 -6.05 12.57
CA ALA A 57 9.42 -6.19 11.14
C ALA A 57 7.98 -5.77 10.78
N LEU A 58 6.99 -6.10 11.62
CA LEU A 58 5.60 -5.64 11.46
C LEU A 58 5.49 -4.11 11.57
N ALA A 59 6.26 -3.47 12.45
CA ALA A 59 6.32 -2.02 12.53
C ALA A 59 6.90 -1.39 11.26
N THR A 60 7.90 -2.02 10.63
CA THR A 60 8.42 -1.60 9.31
C THR A 60 7.36 -1.73 8.22
N VAL A 61 6.58 -2.82 8.21
CA VAL A 61 5.43 -2.98 7.29
C VAL A 61 4.40 -1.87 7.51
N GLN A 62 4.05 -1.57 8.76
CA GLN A 62 3.11 -0.50 9.10
C GLN A 62 3.61 0.89 8.68
N ALA A 63 4.91 1.15 8.80
CA ALA A 63 5.52 2.38 8.32
C ALA A 63 5.44 2.50 6.78
N GLY A 64 5.71 1.40 6.06
CA GLY A 64 5.56 1.34 4.60
C GLY A 64 4.11 1.60 4.14
N LEU A 65 3.13 1.00 4.84
CA LEU A 65 1.71 1.26 4.60
C LEU A 65 1.31 2.71 4.88
N THR A 66 1.89 3.34 5.90
CA THR A 66 1.66 4.76 6.20
C THR A 66 2.22 5.65 5.08
N ALA A 67 3.45 5.40 4.62
CA ALA A 67 4.04 6.13 3.50
C ALA A 67 3.21 6.01 2.22
N LEU A 68 2.71 4.80 1.95
CA LEU A 68 1.79 4.53 0.85
C LEU A 68 0.48 5.33 0.98
N ALA A 69 -0.14 5.36 2.16
CA ALA A 69 -1.34 6.16 2.41
C ALA A 69 -1.10 7.65 2.16
N THR A 70 0.05 8.17 2.58
CA THR A 70 0.45 9.56 2.32
C THR A 70 0.54 9.85 0.82
N SER A 71 1.30 9.06 0.06
CA SER A 71 1.44 9.27 -1.40
C SER A 71 0.11 9.15 -2.15
N ALA A 72 -0.73 8.19 -1.78
CA ALA A 72 -2.07 8.03 -2.37
C ALA A 72 -2.97 9.22 -2.01
N GLY A 73 -2.94 9.70 -0.75
CA GLY A 73 -3.71 10.86 -0.30
C GLY A 73 -3.27 12.16 -0.99
N GLU A 74 -1.98 12.34 -1.23
CA GLU A 74 -1.44 13.45 -2.02
C GLU A 74 -1.94 13.40 -3.47
N ALA A 75 -1.96 12.21 -4.08
CA ALA A 75 -2.51 12.02 -5.42
C ALA A 75 -4.01 12.34 -5.49
N VAL A 76 -4.80 11.94 -4.49
CA VAL A 76 -6.23 12.31 -4.39
C VAL A 76 -6.37 13.83 -4.29
N LYS A 77 -5.60 14.47 -3.41
CA LYS A 77 -5.67 15.93 -3.26
C LYS A 77 -5.33 16.63 -4.58
N ALA A 78 -4.30 16.17 -5.29
CA ALA A 78 -3.93 16.71 -6.60
C ALA A 78 -5.01 16.46 -7.68
N SER A 79 -5.72 15.32 -7.66
CA SER A 79 -6.79 15.09 -8.64
C SER A 79 -7.95 16.07 -8.48
N THR A 80 -8.22 16.51 -7.24
CA THR A 80 -9.29 17.49 -6.97
C THR A 80 -8.98 18.91 -7.40
N THR A 81 -7.71 19.26 -7.67
CA THR A 81 -7.33 20.61 -8.10
C THR A 81 -7.51 20.84 -9.59
N VAL A 82 -7.79 19.78 -10.38
CA VAL A 82 -8.00 19.86 -11.83
C VAL A 82 -9.32 20.60 -12.12
N PRO A 83 -9.29 21.83 -12.68
CA PRO A 83 -10.50 22.61 -12.92
C PRO A 83 -11.43 21.96 -13.95
N ARG A 84 -12.75 21.99 -13.71
CA ARG A 84 -13.77 21.59 -14.69
C ARG A 84 -13.82 22.64 -15.81
N GLY A 85 -13.13 22.38 -16.92
CA GLY A 85 -12.96 23.32 -18.03
C GLY A 85 -11.55 23.87 -18.19
N ALA A 86 -10.57 23.28 -17.51
CA ALA A 86 -9.16 23.57 -17.74
C ALA A 86 -8.80 23.40 -19.23
N THR A 87 -7.89 24.25 -19.71
CA THR A 87 -7.26 24.06 -21.01
C THR A 87 -6.51 22.71 -21.04
N PRO A 88 -6.23 22.16 -22.23
CA PRO A 88 -5.45 20.94 -22.33
C PRO A 88 -4.10 21.02 -21.61
N GLN A 89 -3.39 22.14 -21.71
CA GLN A 89 -2.11 22.37 -21.04
C GLN A 89 -2.24 22.43 -19.52
N GLU A 90 -3.27 23.11 -19.00
CA GLU A 90 -3.57 23.14 -17.56
C GLU A 90 -3.93 21.76 -17.03
N THR A 91 -4.67 20.97 -17.80
CA THR A 91 -5.03 19.59 -17.44
C THR A 91 -3.77 18.71 -17.34
N ILE A 92 -2.87 18.80 -18.32
CA ILE A 92 -1.60 18.05 -18.31
C ILE A 92 -0.75 18.46 -17.11
N ALA A 93 -0.61 19.77 -16.85
CA ALA A 93 0.15 20.28 -15.72
C ALA A 93 -0.45 19.83 -14.37
N ALA A 94 -1.78 19.85 -14.24
CA ALA A 94 -2.48 19.46 -13.02
C ALA A 94 -2.45 17.94 -12.76
N LEU A 95 -2.30 17.11 -13.80
CA LEU A 95 -2.18 15.65 -13.66
C LEU A 95 -0.76 15.17 -13.34
N ALA A 96 0.28 15.99 -13.56
CA ALA A 96 1.66 15.58 -13.28
C ALA A 96 1.89 15.17 -11.80
N PRO A 97 1.39 15.92 -10.78
CA PRO A 97 1.50 15.48 -9.38
C PRO A 97 0.72 14.20 -9.08
N VAL A 98 -0.41 13.96 -9.77
CA VAL A 98 -1.18 12.71 -9.64
C VAL A 98 -0.35 11.52 -10.13
N GLN A 99 0.31 11.66 -11.28
CA GLN A 99 1.17 10.62 -11.84
C GLN A 99 2.36 10.30 -10.91
N GLN A 100 2.98 11.34 -10.32
CA GLN A 100 4.06 11.18 -9.36
C GLN A 100 3.58 10.44 -8.09
N GLY A 101 2.45 10.84 -7.52
CA GLY A 101 1.89 10.20 -6.33
C GLY A 101 1.51 8.73 -6.57
N VAL A 102 0.91 8.40 -7.72
CA VAL A 102 0.61 7.00 -8.10
C VAL A 102 1.88 6.17 -8.26
N THR A 103 2.94 6.74 -8.82
CA THR A 103 4.23 6.06 -8.98
C THR A 103 4.89 5.80 -7.63
N ALA A 104 4.94 6.81 -6.76
CA ALA A 104 5.46 6.68 -5.39
C ALA A 104 4.66 5.65 -4.58
N ALA A 105 3.32 5.64 -4.70
CA ALA A 105 2.47 4.63 -4.09
C ALA A 105 2.81 3.22 -4.59
N ARG A 106 3.04 3.04 -5.89
CA ARG A 106 3.45 1.73 -6.45
C ARG A 106 4.78 1.25 -5.88
N GLU A 107 5.78 2.14 -5.79
CA GLU A 107 7.08 1.82 -5.23
C GLU A 107 6.98 1.45 -3.74
N ALA A 108 6.21 2.22 -2.97
CA ALA A 108 5.93 1.92 -1.56
C ALA A 108 5.23 0.58 -1.38
N CYS A 109 4.26 0.23 -2.23
CA CYS A 109 3.63 -1.10 -2.24
C CYS A 109 4.66 -2.23 -2.44
N ILE A 110 5.53 -2.11 -3.46
CA ILE A 110 6.53 -3.13 -3.77
C ILE A 110 7.53 -3.30 -2.62
N ALA A 111 8.02 -2.20 -2.06
CA ALA A 111 8.91 -2.23 -0.89
C ALA A 111 8.22 -2.88 0.33
N THR A 112 6.96 -2.54 0.57
CA THR A 112 6.18 -3.12 1.68
C THR A 112 5.95 -4.61 1.50
N ILE A 113 5.77 -5.11 0.26
CA ILE A 113 5.69 -6.55 -0.01
C ILE A 113 6.98 -7.25 0.42
N SER A 114 8.15 -6.67 0.11
CA SER A 114 9.44 -7.22 0.54
C SER A 114 9.54 -7.28 2.08
N HIS A 115 9.11 -6.24 2.79
CA HIS A 115 9.07 -6.26 4.27
C HIS A 115 8.11 -7.30 4.84
N VAL A 116 6.98 -7.56 4.19
CA VAL A 116 6.07 -8.64 4.58
C VAL A 116 6.74 -10.00 4.39
N ASP A 117 7.48 -10.21 3.30
CA ASP A 117 8.23 -11.46 3.08
C ASP A 117 9.34 -11.66 4.11
N GLU A 118 10.06 -10.60 4.50
CA GLU A 118 11.03 -10.62 5.60
C GLU A 118 10.36 -11.00 6.93
N ALA A 119 9.22 -10.39 7.26
CA ALA A 119 8.45 -10.73 8.46
C ALA A 119 8.02 -12.20 8.47
N ARG A 120 7.59 -12.75 7.32
CA ARG A 120 7.21 -14.17 7.19
C ARG A 120 8.38 -15.12 7.41
N GLN A 121 9.56 -14.78 6.87
CA GLN A 121 10.78 -15.56 7.11
C GLN A 121 11.15 -15.57 8.59
N LEU A 122 11.08 -14.41 9.26
CA LEU A 122 11.31 -14.30 10.70
C LEU A 122 10.32 -15.13 11.50
N VAL A 123 9.02 -15.06 11.19
CA VAL A 123 7.99 -15.87 11.85
C VAL A 123 8.27 -17.36 11.70
N SER A 124 8.61 -17.80 10.48
CA SER A 124 8.91 -19.20 10.19
C SER A 124 10.12 -19.71 10.98
N ALA A 125 11.16 -18.87 11.12
CA ALA A 125 12.36 -19.22 11.87
C ALA A 125 12.13 -19.21 13.39
N VAL A 126 11.40 -18.21 13.92
CA VAL A 126 11.17 -18.04 15.36
C VAL A 126 10.22 -19.10 15.92
N LEU A 127 9.22 -19.50 15.13
CA LEU A 127 8.19 -20.45 15.54
C LEU A 127 8.42 -21.85 14.97
N GLN A 128 9.66 -22.17 14.58
CA GLN A 128 10.04 -23.50 14.11
C GLN A 128 9.77 -24.54 15.21
N GLY A 129 8.87 -25.49 14.93
CA GLY A 129 8.43 -26.51 15.90
C GLY A 129 7.21 -26.11 16.76
N GLY A 130 6.64 -24.93 16.57
CA GLY A 130 5.40 -24.47 17.20
C GLY A 130 4.21 -24.40 16.22
N GLN A 131 3.31 -23.44 16.42
CA GLN A 131 2.18 -23.14 15.52
C GLN A 131 2.34 -21.78 14.81
N PRO A 132 3.17 -21.67 13.77
CA PRO A 132 3.31 -20.43 12.98
C PRO A 132 2.10 -20.13 12.10
N GLY A 133 1.22 -21.12 11.87
CA GLY A 133 0.15 -21.10 10.86
C GLY A 133 -0.72 -19.85 10.88
N PRO A 134 -1.35 -19.48 12.01
CA PRO A 134 -2.22 -18.31 12.07
C PRO A 134 -1.51 -17.00 11.72
N LEU A 135 -0.29 -16.78 12.22
CA LEU A 135 0.45 -15.55 11.98
C LEU A 135 0.94 -15.46 10.53
N LEU A 136 1.41 -16.59 9.96
CA LEU A 136 1.77 -16.66 8.54
C LEU A 136 0.56 -16.40 7.63
N GLN A 137 -0.61 -16.93 7.98
CA GLN A 137 -1.85 -16.70 7.22
C GLN A 137 -2.28 -15.22 7.25
N THR A 138 -2.14 -14.54 8.39
CA THR A 138 -2.41 -13.10 8.48
C THR A 138 -1.43 -12.32 7.60
N LEU A 139 -0.14 -12.63 7.64
CA LEU A 139 0.88 -12.00 6.78
C LEU A 139 0.63 -12.26 5.29
N ASP A 140 0.20 -13.47 4.92
CA ASP A 140 -0.20 -13.79 3.55
C ASP A 140 -1.41 -12.96 3.10
N SER A 141 -2.36 -12.71 4.00
CA SER A 141 -3.50 -11.84 3.72
C SER A 141 -3.07 -10.40 3.48
N VAL A 142 -2.11 -9.87 4.26
CA VAL A 142 -1.50 -8.55 4.02
C VAL A 142 -0.84 -8.50 2.64
N LYS A 143 -0.03 -9.52 2.31
CA LYS A 143 0.66 -9.62 1.01
C LYS A 143 -0.31 -9.64 -0.16
N GLN A 144 -1.39 -10.42 -0.06
CA GLN A 144 -2.42 -10.49 -1.10
C GLN A 144 -3.07 -9.12 -1.34
N VAL A 145 -3.39 -8.38 -0.27
CA VAL A 145 -3.91 -7.01 -0.40
C VAL A 145 -2.89 -6.12 -1.11
N LEU A 146 -1.63 -6.12 -0.70
CA LEU A 146 -0.58 -5.30 -1.32
C LEU A 146 -0.39 -5.61 -2.82
N VAL A 147 -0.45 -6.89 -3.22
CA VAL A 147 -0.37 -7.28 -4.64
C VAL A 147 -1.55 -6.71 -5.44
N LEU A 148 -2.76 -6.72 -4.88
CA LEU A 148 -3.91 -6.06 -5.50
C LEU A 148 -3.71 -4.54 -5.60
N LEU A 149 -3.09 -3.91 -4.60
CA LEU A 149 -2.77 -2.48 -4.66
C LEU A 149 -1.74 -2.14 -5.74
N VAL A 150 -0.74 -3.00 -5.97
CA VAL A 150 0.18 -2.85 -7.12
C VAL A 150 -0.59 -2.86 -8.44
N GLN A 151 -1.57 -3.74 -8.60
CA GLN A 151 -2.42 -3.76 -9.80
C GLN A 151 -3.25 -2.49 -9.92
N ARG A 152 -3.84 -2.01 -8.83
CA ARG A 152 -4.63 -0.76 -8.82
C ARG A 152 -3.80 0.48 -9.16
N THR A 153 -2.58 0.60 -8.62
CA THR A 153 -1.69 1.71 -8.98
C THR A 153 -1.34 1.69 -10.47
N GLN A 154 -1.22 0.51 -11.08
CA GLN A 154 -1.03 0.38 -12.52
C GLN A 154 -2.27 0.88 -13.30
N SER A 155 -3.47 0.50 -12.89
CA SER A 155 -4.72 0.98 -13.53
C SER A 155 -4.87 2.50 -13.40
N ALA A 156 -4.64 3.06 -12.20
CA ALA A 156 -4.68 4.51 -11.97
C ALA A 156 -3.67 5.25 -12.86
N ARG A 157 -2.46 4.71 -13.01
CA ARG A 157 -1.43 5.26 -13.90
C ARG A 157 -1.89 5.26 -15.36
N GLN A 158 -2.47 4.17 -15.84
CA GLN A 158 -2.98 4.07 -17.21
C GLN A 158 -4.13 5.06 -17.46
N ALA A 159 -5.01 5.25 -16.49
CA ALA A 159 -6.08 6.26 -16.59
C ALA A 159 -5.53 7.69 -16.66
N VAL A 160 -4.50 8.01 -15.87
CA VAL A 160 -3.78 9.30 -15.94
C VAL A 160 -3.13 9.48 -17.32
N GLU A 161 -2.39 8.49 -17.81
CA GLU A 161 -1.71 8.53 -19.11
C GLU A 161 -2.71 8.73 -20.26
N ALA A 162 -3.82 7.98 -20.27
CA ALA A 162 -4.89 8.13 -21.26
C ALA A 162 -5.51 9.53 -21.23
N THR A 163 -5.66 10.12 -20.04
CA THR A 163 -6.19 11.48 -19.90
C THR A 163 -5.21 12.53 -20.44
N VAL A 164 -3.92 12.36 -20.16
CA VAL A 164 -2.86 13.23 -20.67
C VAL A 164 -2.78 13.16 -22.20
N ASP A 165 -2.83 11.97 -22.78
CA ASP A 165 -2.77 11.80 -24.23
C ASP A 165 -4.01 12.38 -24.93
N ARG A 166 -5.19 12.24 -24.33
CA ARG A 166 -6.41 12.90 -24.83
C ARG A 166 -6.31 14.41 -24.77
N ALA A 167 -5.79 14.98 -23.68
CA ALA A 167 -5.57 16.41 -23.58
C ALA A 167 -4.57 16.89 -24.67
N ARG A 168 -3.45 16.18 -24.87
CA ARG A 168 -2.49 16.51 -25.94
C ARG A 168 -3.13 16.52 -27.33
N GLN A 169 -3.94 15.52 -27.65
CA GLN A 169 -4.64 15.45 -28.93
C GLN A 169 -5.56 16.66 -29.13
N LEU A 170 -6.39 16.98 -28.13
CA LEU A 170 -7.29 18.15 -28.19
C LEU A 170 -6.54 19.47 -28.35
N GLY A 171 -5.41 19.63 -27.65
CA GLY A 171 -4.54 20.80 -27.77
C GLY A 171 -3.85 20.90 -29.14
N SER A 172 -3.53 19.77 -29.78
CA SER A 172 -2.92 19.75 -31.12
C SER A 172 -3.91 20.04 -32.26
N SER A 173 -5.19 19.71 -32.07
CA SER A 173 -6.26 20.00 -33.04
C SER A 173 -6.87 21.40 -32.93
N GLY A 174 -6.53 22.14 -31.87
CA GLY A 174 -7.06 23.47 -31.56
C GLY A 174 -6.13 24.64 -31.90
N ASN A 175 -5.02 24.38 -32.58
CA ASN A 175 -4.09 25.39 -33.12
C ASN A 175 -4.23 25.50 -34.64
#